data_AF-A0A836NZQ9-F1
#
_entry.id   AF-A0A836NZQ9-F1
#
_cell.length_a   1.000
_cell.length_b   1.000
_cell.length_c   1.000
_cell.angle_alpha   90.00
_cell.angle_beta   90.00
_cell.angle_gamma   90.00
#
_symmetry.space_group_name_H-M   'P 1'
#
loop_
_entity.id
_entity.type
_entity.pdbx_description
1 polymer ?
#
loop_
_entity_poly.entity_id
_entity_poly.type
_entity_poly.pdbx_seq_one_letter_code
_entity_poly.pdbx_strand_id
1 'polypeptide(L)'
;MAPKSNKPTSATGGKNKPAKKSAGASGRNAANTTADTSAIKTAAPVLADVRAKIDEIDRNIQALIAERANFAHQVGKAKGKLAAAVDYYRPEREAQVLRMVVDRNEGPLSDEVLVHVYREIMSACLAQQEPLKIGYLGPEGTFSQQAVLKHFGRSAVGLPMATIEEVFQEVEAGNADFGVVPVENSGQGTIQVTLDMFLTSNLKICGEVELRVHQYLLSRNGRLEDIERIYAHSQS
;
A
#
# COMPACT_ATOMS: atom_id res chain seq x y z
N MET A 1 38.75 37.58 -15.98
CA MET A 1 39.93 38.14 -15.28
C MET A 1 40.04 37.49 -13.91
N ALA A 2 41.04 36.64 -13.74
CA ALA A 2 41.57 36.18 -12.45
C ALA A 2 42.28 37.37 -11.73
N PRO A 3 42.81 37.27 -10.48
CA PRO A 3 43.24 36.03 -9.82
C PRO A 3 43.09 35.92 -8.28
N LYS A 4 43.39 34.69 -7.85
CA LYS A 4 43.76 34.21 -6.52
C LYS A 4 45.03 34.90 -5.99
N SER A 5 45.21 34.95 -4.67
CA SER A 5 46.54 34.92 -4.04
C SER A 5 46.50 34.19 -2.70
N ASN A 6 47.61 33.52 -2.40
CA ASN A 6 47.77 32.41 -1.47
C ASN A 6 49.05 32.68 -0.66
N LYS A 7 48.97 32.63 0.69
CA LYS A 7 50.07 32.32 1.68
C LYS A 7 51.32 33.26 1.70
N PRO A 8 52.33 33.11 2.61
CA PRO A 8 52.45 32.38 3.91
C PRO A 8 53.26 33.10 5.05
N THR A 9 53.30 32.45 6.24
CA THR A 9 54.43 32.27 7.22
C THR A 9 55.17 33.44 7.93
N SER A 10 55.29 33.32 9.27
CA SER A 10 56.56 33.36 10.06
C SER A 10 56.27 32.89 11.51
N ALA A 11 56.94 31.84 12.03
CA ALA A 11 58.12 31.83 12.93
C ALA A 11 57.79 32.33 14.37
N THR A 12 58.21 31.78 15.51
CA THR A 12 59.43 31.04 15.91
C THR A 12 59.21 30.51 17.36
N GLY A 13 59.73 29.34 17.76
CA GLY A 13 60.78 29.14 18.80
C GLY A 13 60.44 29.68 20.22
N GLY A 14 60.54 28.95 21.34
CA GLY A 14 61.47 27.90 21.71
C GLY A 14 61.33 27.50 23.20
N LYS A 15 62.06 26.44 23.53
CA LYS A 15 62.17 25.60 24.74
C LYS A 15 62.42 26.33 26.08
N ASN A 16 61.93 25.80 27.22
CA ASN A 16 62.77 25.05 28.19
C ASN A 16 62.01 24.54 29.45
N LYS A 17 62.33 23.30 29.84
CA LYS A 17 62.19 22.64 31.17
C LYS A 17 63.38 23.09 32.07
N PRO A 18 63.61 22.68 33.37
CA PRO A 18 63.19 21.41 34.03
C PRO A 18 62.92 21.43 35.58
N ALA A 19 62.50 20.25 36.10
CA ALA A 19 62.84 19.60 37.41
C ALA A 19 62.24 20.17 38.73
N LYS A 20 61.92 19.42 39.82
CA LYS A 20 62.23 18.03 40.26
C LYS A 20 61.39 17.63 41.52
N LYS A 21 61.18 16.30 41.70
CA LYS A 21 61.08 15.47 42.94
C LYS A 21 59.86 15.66 43.87
N SER A 22 59.29 14.68 44.58
CA SER A 22 59.65 13.32 45.11
C SER A 22 58.37 12.73 45.77
N ALA A 23 58.22 11.50 46.30
CA ALA A 23 58.71 10.12 46.15
C ALA A 23 57.92 9.25 47.16
N GLY A 24 57.75 7.94 46.90
CA GLY A 24 57.37 6.88 47.86
C GLY A 24 55.88 6.49 47.93
N ALA A 25 55.47 5.24 48.11
CA ALA A 25 56.17 3.95 48.22
C ALA A 25 55.21 2.75 47.99
N SER A 26 55.73 1.71 47.32
CA SER A 26 55.58 0.24 47.51
C SER A 26 54.31 -0.41 48.09
N GLY A 27 53.77 -1.41 47.36
CA GLY A 27 52.99 -2.54 47.90
C GLY A 27 52.73 -3.64 46.84
N ARG A 28 53.43 -4.78 46.94
CA ARG A 28 53.23 -6.01 46.13
C ARG A 28 52.12 -6.89 46.72
N ASN A 29 51.29 -7.54 45.91
CA ASN A 29 51.26 -9.01 45.79
C ASN A 29 50.08 -9.60 44.98
N ALA A 30 50.44 -10.68 44.28
CA ALA A 30 49.70 -11.90 43.98
C ALA A 30 48.58 -11.90 42.91
N ALA A 31 48.83 -12.78 41.94
CA ALA A 31 47.94 -13.27 40.91
C ALA A 31 46.67 -13.93 41.48
N ASN A 32 45.56 -13.80 40.75
CA ASN A 32 44.63 -14.91 40.61
C ASN A 32 44.03 -14.94 39.21
N THR A 33 44.39 -15.99 38.47
CA THR A 33 43.86 -16.35 37.17
C THR A 33 42.70 -17.31 37.43
N THR A 34 41.46 -16.91 37.16
CA THR A 34 40.39 -17.88 36.87
C THR A 34 39.50 -17.32 35.77
N ALA A 35 39.38 -18.15 34.75
CA ALA A 35 38.71 -17.91 33.51
C ALA A 35 37.18 -17.85 33.66
N ASP A 36 36.58 -17.17 32.68
CA ASP A 36 35.41 -17.60 31.93
C ASP A 36 34.11 -17.89 32.71
N THR A 37 33.17 -16.95 32.61
CA THR A 37 31.77 -17.33 32.40
C THR A 37 31.09 -16.25 31.56
N SER A 38 31.15 -16.46 30.24
CA SER A 38 30.05 -16.28 29.29
C SER A 38 28.75 -15.65 29.85
N ALA A 39 28.55 -14.37 29.55
CA ALA A 39 27.22 -13.79 29.43
C ALA A 39 27.11 -13.12 28.06
N ILE A 40 26.82 -13.94 27.05
CA ILE A 40 26.35 -13.47 25.75
C ILE A 40 24.98 -12.82 26.00
N LYS A 41 24.98 -11.55 26.34
CA LYS A 41 23.79 -10.70 26.22
C LYS A 41 23.67 -10.37 24.74
N THR A 42 22.72 -11.02 24.07
CA THR A 42 22.27 -10.65 22.73
C THR A 42 21.86 -9.17 22.77
N ALA A 43 22.77 -8.29 22.34
CA ALA A 43 22.49 -6.87 22.29
C ALA A 43 21.36 -6.66 21.29
N ALA A 44 20.23 -6.11 21.76
CA ALA A 44 19.17 -5.63 20.88
C ALA A 44 19.81 -4.74 19.80
N PRO A 45 19.47 -4.94 18.52
CA PRO A 45 20.10 -4.17 17.45
C PRO A 45 19.89 -2.68 17.73
N VAL A 46 20.95 -1.89 17.57
CA VAL A 46 20.90 -0.44 17.81
C VAL A 46 19.81 0.10 16.91
N LEU A 47 18.80 0.73 17.50
CA LEU A 47 17.58 1.18 16.80
C LEU A 47 17.88 1.99 15.52
N ALA A 48 18.98 2.75 15.53
CA ALA A 48 19.47 3.50 14.38
C ALA A 48 19.87 2.60 13.19
N ASP A 49 20.57 1.51 13.45
CA ASP A 49 21.04 0.59 12.40
C ASP A 49 19.88 -0.17 11.75
N VAL A 50 18.85 -0.53 12.53
CA VAL A 50 17.63 -1.15 12.00
C VAL A 50 16.87 -0.18 11.12
N ARG A 51 16.73 1.08 11.54
CA ARG A 51 16.07 2.13 10.74
C ARG A 51 16.82 2.40 9.44
N ALA A 52 18.14 2.48 9.47
CA ALA A 52 18.93 2.66 8.25
C ALA A 52 18.74 1.52 7.24
N LYS A 53 18.60 0.27 7.73
CA LYS A 53 18.26 -0.89 6.88
C LYS A 53 16.85 -0.80 6.31
N ILE A 54 15.87 -0.33 7.09
CA ILE A 54 14.50 -0.08 6.60
C ILE A 54 14.55 0.98 5.48
N ASP A 55 15.25 2.09 5.69
CA ASP A 55 15.36 3.16 4.69
C ASP A 55 16.01 2.66 3.38
N GLU A 56 16.97 1.73 3.48
CA GLU A 56 17.58 1.08 2.32
C GLU A 56 16.59 0.17 1.59
N ILE A 57 15.83 -0.64 2.32
CA ILE A 57 14.77 -1.47 1.75
C ILE A 57 13.71 -0.59 1.07
N ASP A 58 13.31 0.52 1.69
CA ASP A 58 12.32 1.44 1.14
C ASP A 58 12.79 2.06 -0.18
N ARG A 59 14.07 2.44 -0.27
CA ARG A 59 14.67 2.89 -1.55
C ARG A 59 14.62 1.80 -2.62
N ASN A 60 14.90 0.56 -2.25
CA ASN A 60 14.83 -0.57 -3.17
C ASN A 60 13.39 -0.84 -3.62
N ILE A 61 12.41 -0.79 -2.71
CA ILE A 61 10.99 -0.92 -3.03
C ILE A 61 10.56 0.17 -4.02
N GLN A 62 10.94 1.43 -3.78
CA GLN A 62 10.63 2.54 -4.69
C GLN A 62 11.22 2.31 -6.09
N ALA A 63 12.49 1.88 -6.16
CA ALA A 63 13.15 1.58 -7.42
C ALA A 63 12.45 0.43 -8.19
N LEU A 64 12.09 -0.65 -7.49
CA LEU A 64 11.39 -1.80 -8.06
C LEU A 64 9.97 -1.45 -8.53
N ILE A 65 9.25 -0.60 -7.79
CA ILE A 65 7.94 -0.10 -8.20
C ILE A 65 8.07 0.76 -9.46
N ALA A 66 9.07 1.65 -9.53
CA ALA A 66 9.31 2.48 -10.71
C ALA A 66 9.67 1.63 -11.95
N GLU A 67 10.53 0.61 -11.78
CA GLU A 67 10.87 -0.33 -12.83
C GLU A 67 9.63 -1.11 -13.32
N ARG A 68 8.83 -1.61 -12.39
CA ARG A 68 7.56 -2.28 -12.69
C ARG A 68 6.61 -1.38 -13.47
N ALA A 69 6.45 -0.12 -13.07
CA ALA A 69 5.60 0.85 -13.75
C ALA A 69 6.09 1.11 -15.20
N ASN A 70 7.40 1.22 -15.40
CA ASN A 70 7.98 1.35 -16.74
C ASN A 70 7.69 0.14 -17.63
N PHE A 71 7.75 -1.08 -17.09
CA PHE A 71 7.39 -2.28 -17.86
C PHE A 71 5.88 -2.34 -18.14
N ALA A 72 5.03 -1.96 -17.19
CA ALA A 72 3.60 -1.85 -17.42
C ALA A 72 3.30 -0.88 -18.58
N HIS A 73 3.99 0.27 -18.63
CA HIS A 73 3.92 1.23 -19.74
C HIS A 73 4.34 0.65 -21.08
N GLN A 74 5.41 -0.16 -21.10
CA GLN A 74 5.85 -0.84 -22.32
C GLN A 74 4.81 -1.85 -22.82
N VAL A 75 4.15 -2.58 -21.92
CA VAL A 75 3.05 -3.49 -22.26
C VAL A 75 1.87 -2.72 -22.86
N GLY A 76 1.55 -1.53 -22.32
CA GLY A 76 0.54 -0.64 -22.89
C GLY A 76 0.90 -0.18 -24.31
N LYS A 77 2.12 0.31 -24.52
CA LYS A 77 2.60 0.75 -25.84
C LYS A 77 2.62 -0.35 -26.89
N ALA A 78 2.97 -1.58 -26.51
CA ALA A 78 3.05 -2.72 -27.42
C ALA A 78 1.68 -3.15 -27.97
N LYS A 79 0.57 -2.79 -27.31
CA LYS A 79 -0.80 -3.17 -27.69
C LYS A 79 -1.55 -2.09 -28.50
N GLY A 80 -0.91 -0.97 -28.83
CA GLY A 80 -1.44 0.07 -29.73
C GLY A 80 -2.44 1.04 -29.09
N LYS A 81 -2.66 2.20 -29.72
CA LYS A 81 -3.55 3.29 -29.23
C LYS A 81 -5.05 3.03 -29.36
N LEU A 82 -5.47 1.89 -29.91
CA LEU A 82 -6.86 1.63 -30.30
C LEU A 82 -7.58 0.60 -29.41
N ALA A 83 -6.90 0.07 -28.41
CA ALA A 83 -7.46 -0.91 -27.50
C ALA A 83 -8.16 -0.15 -26.37
N ALA A 84 -9.47 -0.35 -26.20
CA ALA A 84 -10.26 0.27 -25.13
C ALA A 84 -9.64 -0.07 -23.76
N ALA A 85 -9.92 0.70 -22.69
CA ALA A 85 -9.39 0.40 -21.36
C ALA A 85 -9.68 -1.06 -20.90
N VAL A 86 -10.76 -1.66 -21.43
CA VAL A 86 -11.15 -3.08 -21.32
C VAL A 86 -10.09 -4.06 -21.85
N ASP A 87 -9.34 -3.72 -22.89
CA ASP A 87 -8.27 -4.58 -23.44
C ASP A 87 -7.00 -4.57 -22.57
N TYR A 88 -6.84 -3.52 -21.77
CA TYR A 88 -5.67 -3.32 -20.91
C TYR A 88 -5.86 -3.97 -19.54
N TYR A 89 -7.06 -3.85 -18.95
CA TYR A 89 -7.39 -4.52 -17.69
C TYR A 89 -7.84 -5.97 -17.91
N ARG A 90 -7.05 -6.94 -17.43
CA ARG A 90 -7.40 -8.37 -17.48
C ARG A 90 -7.51 -8.94 -16.06
N PRO A 91 -8.74 -9.07 -15.52
CA PRO A 91 -8.97 -9.60 -14.17
C PRO A 91 -8.32 -10.95 -13.92
N GLU A 92 -8.36 -11.86 -14.89
CA GLU A 92 -7.71 -13.18 -14.80
C GLU A 92 -6.20 -13.09 -14.56
N ARG A 93 -5.54 -12.12 -15.22
CA ARG A 93 -4.10 -11.90 -15.04
C ARG A 93 -3.81 -11.30 -13.68
N GLU A 94 -4.65 -10.39 -13.20
CA GLU A 94 -4.52 -9.84 -11.85
C GLU A 94 -4.68 -10.93 -10.79
N ALA A 95 -5.72 -11.75 -10.89
CA ALA A 95 -5.96 -12.89 -10.01
C ALA A 95 -4.78 -13.87 -10.01
N GLN A 96 -4.20 -14.15 -11.18
CA GLN A 96 -2.99 -14.98 -11.28
C GLN A 96 -1.80 -14.34 -10.57
N VAL A 97 -1.59 -13.03 -10.73
CA VAL A 97 -0.49 -12.31 -10.06
C VAL A 97 -0.67 -12.32 -8.55
N LEU A 98 -1.88 -12.05 -8.05
CA LEU A 98 -2.19 -12.09 -6.62
C LEU A 98 -2.00 -13.49 -6.04
N ARG A 99 -2.43 -14.54 -6.76
CA ARG A 99 -2.18 -15.92 -6.35
C ARG A 99 -0.70 -16.22 -6.24
N MET A 100 0.11 -15.82 -7.24
CA MET A 100 1.57 -15.99 -7.17
C MET A 100 2.21 -15.21 -6.02
N VAL A 101 1.63 -14.07 -5.60
CA VAL A 101 2.10 -13.31 -4.42
C VAL A 101 1.85 -14.09 -3.14
N VAL A 102 0.68 -14.70 -3.00
CA VAL A 102 0.33 -15.56 -1.86
C VAL A 102 1.20 -16.82 -1.84
N ASP A 103 1.31 -17.53 -2.98
CA ASP A 103 2.05 -18.79 -3.07
C ASP A 103 3.54 -18.65 -2.68
N ARG A 104 4.13 -17.47 -2.83
CA ARG A 104 5.53 -17.17 -2.47
C ARG A 104 5.67 -16.38 -1.17
N ASN A 105 4.60 -16.17 -0.41
CA ASN A 105 4.66 -15.43 0.84
C ASN A 105 5.28 -16.30 1.95
N GLU A 106 6.54 -16.02 2.28
CA GLU A 106 7.25 -16.61 3.43
C GLU A 106 7.44 -15.59 4.56
N GLY A 107 6.81 -14.41 4.43
CA GLY A 107 7.06 -13.26 5.28
C GLY A 107 6.18 -13.17 6.53
N PRO A 108 6.47 -12.21 7.42
CA PRO A 108 5.69 -11.98 8.64
C PRO A 108 4.34 -11.29 8.39
N LEU A 109 4.08 -10.81 7.17
CA LEU A 109 2.81 -10.18 6.80
C LEU A 109 1.82 -11.25 6.34
N SER A 110 0.54 -11.09 6.70
CA SER A 110 -0.50 -11.99 6.22
C SER A 110 -0.72 -11.86 4.72
N ASP A 111 -1.23 -12.93 4.12
CA ASP A 111 -1.57 -12.98 2.69
C ASP A 111 -2.54 -11.86 2.30
N GLU A 112 -3.53 -11.58 3.15
CA GLU A 112 -4.50 -10.51 2.94
C GLU A 112 -3.81 -9.14 2.80
N VAL A 113 -2.86 -8.83 3.69
CA VAL A 113 -2.13 -7.55 3.66
C VAL A 113 -1.28 -7.44 2.39
N LEU A 114 -0.58 -8.51 2.00
CA LEU A 114 0.22 -8.49 0.78
C LEU A 114 -0.65 -8.35 -0.48
N VAL A 115 -1.80 -9.02 -0.53
CA VAL A 115 -2.76 -8.87 -1.63
C VAL A 115 -3.20 -7.41 -1.76
N HIS A 116 -3.51 -6.74 -0.65
CA HIS A 116 -3.87 -5.31 -0.66
C HIS A 116 -2.75 -4.42 -1.19
N VAL A 117 -1.51 -4.61 -0.70
CA VAL A 117 -0.35 -3.82 -1.16
C VAL A 117 -0.11 -4.02 -2.65
N TYR A 118 -0.12 -5.27 -3.14
CA TYR A 118 0.12 -5.56 -4.55
C TYR A 118 -1.02 -5.05 -5.45
N ARG A 119 -2.28 -5.11 -4.98
CA ARG A 119 -3.42 -4.53 -5.69
C ARG A 119 -3.26 -3.01 -5.86
N GLU A 120 -2.84 -2.29 -4.83
CA GLU A 120 -2.59 -0.85 -4.94
C GLU A 120 -1.43 -0.54 -5.90
N ILE A 121 -0.34 -1.31 -5.85
CA ILE A 121 0.78 -1.17 -6.80
C ILE A 121 0.29 -1.43 -8.24
N MET A 122 -0.54 -2.45 -8.44
CA MET A 122 -1.15 -2.75 -9.75
C MET A 122 -2.04 -1.62 -10.24
N SER A 123 -2.97 -1.18 -9.40
CA SER A 123 -3.90 -0.08 -9.66
C SER A 123 -3.14 1.20 -10.04
N ALA A 124 -2.13 1.58 -9.26
CA ALA A 124 -1.31 2.78 -9.52
C ALA A 124 -0.51 2.69 -10.83
N CYS A 125 0.00 1.50 -11.19
CA CYS A 125 0.69 1.32 -12.48
C CYS A 125 -0.29 1.37 -13.67
N LEU A 126 -1.51 0.89 -13.49
CA LEU A 126 -2.54 0.88 -14.54
C LEU A 126 -3.02 2.31 -14.84
N ALA A 127 -3.28 3.10 -13.80
CA ALA A 127 -3.79 4.46 -13.90
C ALA A 127 -2.85 5.45 -14.59
N GLN A 128 -1.56 5.14 -14.73
CA GLN A 128 -0.62 5.96 -15.52
C GLN A 128 -0.94 5.99 -17.02
N GLN A 129 -1.73 5.04 -17.52
CA GLN A 129 -2.10 4.94 -18.93
C GLN A 129 -3.45 5.59 -19.18
N GLU A 130 -4.48 5.11 -18.49
CA GLU A 130 -5.79 5.72 -18.39
C GLU A 130 -6.47 5.17 -17.11
N PRO A 131 -7.00 6.03 -16.22
CA PRO A 131 -7.72 5.55 -15.05
C PRO A 131 -9.00 4.80 -15.46
N LEU A 132 -9.22 3.61 -14.90
CA LEU A 132 -10.46 2.86 -15.15
C LEU A 132 -11.66 3.61 -14.59
N LYS A 133 -12.72 3.70 -15.39
CA LYS A 133 -14.04 4.21 -14.98
C LYS A 133 -14.92 3.05 -14.56
N ILE A 134 -15.32 3.03 -13.30
CA ILE A 134 -16.09 1.94 -12.71
C ILE A 134 -17.47 2.45 -12.30
N GLY A 135 -18.51 2.03 -13.01
CA GLY A 135 -19.90 2.28 -12.63
C GLY A 135 -20.28 1.45 -11.40
N TYR A 136 -21.00 2.02 -10.44
CA TYR A 136 -21.48 1.27 -9.28
C TYR A 136 -22.81 1.82 -8.75
N LEU A 137 -23.56 0.99 -8.02
CA LEU A 137 -24.79 1.42 -7.37
C LEU A 137 -24.49 2.41 -6.24
N GLY A 138 -24.80 3.68 -6.48
CA GLY A 138 -24.54 4.80 -5.60
C GLY A 138 -25.56 4.94 -4.46
N PRO A 139 -25.53 6.07 -3.73
CA PRO A 139 -24.60 7.20 -3.89
C PRO A 139 -23.18 6.87 -3.38
N GLU A 140 -22.29 7.86 -3.33
CA GLU A 140 -20.99 7.72 -2.66
C GLU A 140 -21.15 7.33 -1.18
N GLY A 141 -20.19 6.60 -0.64
CA GLY A 141 -20.16 6.10 0.73
C GLY A 141 -20.86 4.75 0.92
N THR A 142 -21.45 4.17 -0.13
CA THR A 142 -22.13 2.86 -0.07
C THR A 142 -21.15 1.70 -0.03
N PHE A 143 -21.67 0.51 0.32
CA PHE A 143 -20.90 -0.74 0.22
C PHE A 143 -20.47 -1.05 -1.22
N SER A 144 -21.24 -0.63 -2.23
CA SER A 144 -20.84 -0.75 -3.63
C SER A 144 -19.57 0.06 -3.93
N GLN A 145 -19.46 1.29 -3.43
CA GLN A 145 -18.23 2.07 -3.56
C GLN A 145 -17.05 1.39 -2.85
N GLN A 146 -17.28 0.84 -1.65
CA GLN A 146 -16.25 0.08 -0.93
C GLN A 146 -15.80 -1.15 -1.72
N ALA A 147 -16.73 -1.84 -2.40
CA ALA A 147 -16.42 -2.98 -3.25
C ALA A 147 -15.57 -2.56 -4.47
N VAL A 148 -15.87 -1.42 -5.11
CA VAL A 148 -15.05 -0.84 -6.18
C VAL A 148 -13.63 -0.60 -5.69
N LEU A 149 -13.47 0.11 -4.58
CA LEU A 149 -12.15 0.41 -4.01
C LEU A 149 -11.40 -0.86 -3.61
N LYS A 150 -12.10 -1.84 -3.05
CA LYS A 150 -11.51 -3.11 -2.66
C LYS A 150 -10.99 -3.86 -3.89
N HIS A 151 -11.76 -3.95 -4.97
CA HIS A 151 -11.41 -4.76 -6.15
C HIS A 151 -10.43 -4.07 -7.10
N PHE A 152 -10.66 -2.81 -7.44
CA PHE A 152 -9.89 -2.07 -8.46
C PHE A 152 -8.78 -1.19 -7.87
N GLY A 153 -8.73 -1.05 -6.54
CA GLY A 153 -7.82 -0.15 -5.84
C GLY A 153 -8.23 1.31 -5.95
N ARG A 154 -7.47 2.19 -5.29
CA ARG A 154 -7.85 3.61 -5.13
C ARG A 154 -7.62 4.48 -6.35
N SER A 155 -6.89 3.99 -7.35
CA SER A 155 -6.60 4.78 -8.56
C SER A 155 -7.71 4.70 -9.62
N ALA A 156 -8.74 3.87 -9.39
CA ALA A 156 -9.92 3.80 -10.24
C ALA A 156 -10.88 4.98 -9.99
N VAL A 157 -11.51 5.46 -11.06
CA VAL A 157 -12.54 6.50 -11.01
C VAL A 157 -13.89 5.85 -10.84
N GLY A 158 -14.48 5.99 -9.66
CA GLY A 158 -15.84 5.51 -9.40
C GLY A 158 -16.90 6.45 -9.98
N LEU A 159 -17.87 5.91 -10.69
CA LEU A 159 -19.05 6.61 -11.20
C LEU A 159 -20.31 6.11 -10.46
N PRO A 160 -20.87 6.88 -9.52
CA PRO A 160 -22.09 6.49 -8.80
C PRO A 160 -23.31 6.59 -9.72
N MET A 161 -24.08 5.50 -9.81
CA MET A 161 -25.33 5.41 -10.55
C MET A 161 -26.52 5.31 -9.61
N ALA A 162 -27.69 5.76 -10.05
CA ALA A 162 -28.92 5.72 -9.25
C ALA A 162 -29.50 4.31 -9.17
N THR A 163 -29.36 3.50 -10.23
CA THR A 163 -29.91 2.14 -10.28
C THR A 163 -28.93 1.11 -10.84
N ILE A 164 -29.24 -0.18 -10.65
CA ILE A 164 -28.42 -1.28 -11.18
C ILE A 164 -28.49 -1.29 -12.70
N GLU A 165 -29.68 -1.06 -13.27
CA GLU A 165 -29.90 -0.98 -14.71
C GLU A 165 -29.04 0.09 -15.37
N GLU A 166 -28.90 1.25 -14.74
CA GLU A 166 -28.04 2.34 -15.22
C GLU A 166 -26.56 1.91 -15.24
N VAL A 167 -26.10 1.13 -14.25
CA VAL A 167 -24.73 0.57 -14.28
C VAL A 167 -24.52 -0.30 -15.52
N PHE A 168 -25.48 -1.18 -15.85
CA PHE A 168 -25.38 -2.02 -17.04
C PHE A 168 -25.41 -1.18 -18.33
N GLN A 169 -26.31 -0.20 -18.42
CA GLN A 169 -26.43 0.68 -19.59
C GLN A 169 -25.16 1.48 -19.85
N GLU A 170 -24.57 2.07 -18.82
CA GLU A 170 -23.34 2.88 -18.95
C GLU A 170 -22.12 2.04 -19.35
N VAL A 171 -22.06 0.79 -18.91
CA VAL A 171 -21.01 -0.16 -19.34
C VAL A 171 -21.23 -0.62 -20.78
N GLU A 172 -22.47 -0.93 -21.17
CA GLU A 172 -22.80 -1.29 -22.56
C GLU A 172 -22.56 -0.13 -23.54
N ALA A 173 -22.81 1.11 -23.09
CA ALA A 173 -22.55 2.33 -23.86
C ALA A 173 -21.05 2.68 -23.97
N GLY A 174 -20.18 2.05 -23.16
CA GLY A 174 -18.74 2.33 -23.11
C GLY A 174 -18.38 3.62 -22.37
N ASN A 175 -19.31 4.20 -21.61
CA ASN A 175 -19.05 5.35 -20.75
C ASN A 175 -18.31 4.94 -19.47
N ALA A 176 -18.60 3.74 -18.97
CA ALA A 176 -17.85 3.05 -17.93
C ALA A 176 -17.14 1.81 -18.50
N ASP A 177 -15.93 1.54 -18.03
CA ASP A 177 -15.14 0.38 -18.48
C ASP A 177 -15.63 -0.91 -17.82
N PHE A 178 -16.04 -0.82 -16.55
CA PHE A 178 -16.58 -1.94 -15.76
C PHE A 178 -17.72 -1.48 -14.87
N GLY A 179 -18.56 -2.43 -14.46
CA GLY A 179 -19.66 -2.23 -13.52
C GLY A 179 -19.49 -3.09 -12.27
N VAL A 180 -19.75 -2.52 -11.10
CA VAL A 180 -19.85 -3.24 -9.82
C VAL A 180 -21.29 -3.19 -9.33
N VAL A 181 -21.93 -4.36 -9.34
CA VAL A 181 -23.33 -4.54 -8.95
C VAL A 181 -23.42 -5.61 -7.87
N PRO A 182 -24.29 -5.43 -6.85
CA PRO A 182 -24.48 -6.44 -5.83
C PRO A 182 -25.32 -7.59 -6.41
N VAL A 183 -24.87 -8.83 -6.22
CA VAL A 183 -25.60 -10.03 -6.70
C VAL A 183 -26.28 -10.78 -5.56
N GLU A 184 -25.68 -10.77 -4.37
CA GLU A 184 -26.20 -11.48 -3.20
C GLU A 184 -25.86 -10.72 -1.92
N ASN A 185 -26.78 -10.76 -0.96
CA ASN A 185 -26.55 -10.29 0.40
C ASN A 185 -26.97 -11.39 1.40
N SER A 186 -26.16 -11.61 2.43
CA SER A 186 -26.43 -12.61 3.47
C SER A 186 -27.76 -12.39 4.21
N GLY A 187 -28.29 -11.16 4.23
CA GLY A 187 -29.58 -10.84 4.85
C GLY A 187 -30.82 -11.10 3.98
N GLN A 188 -30.74 -10.88 2.67
CA GLN A 188 -31.90 -10.91 1.77
C GLN A 188 -31.80 -11.95 0.65
N GLY A 189 -30.68 -12.67 0.57
CA GLY A 189 -30.38 -13.58 -0.51
C GLY A 189 -30.03 -12.85 -1.81
N THR A 190 -30.38 -13.47 -2.92
CA THR A 190 -29.99 -13.01 -4.25
C THR A 190 -30.79 -11.79 -4.71
N ILE A 191 -30.11 -10.83 -5.32
CA ILE A 191 -30.69 -9.59 -5.85
C ILE A 191 -31.19 -9.86 -7.26
N GLN A 192 -32.51 -10.06 -7.39
CA GLN A 192 -33.16 -10.48 -8.64
C GLN A 192 -32.89 -9.54 -9.81
N VAL A 193 -32.96 -8.23 -9.59
CA VAL A 193 -32.70 -7.23 -10.64
C VAL A 193 -31.33 -7.41 -11.30
N THR A 194 -30.30 -7.75 -10.53
CA THR A 194 -28.96 -8.02 -11.09
C THR A 194 -28.96 -9.26 -11.97
N LEU A 195 -29.66 -10.32 -11.56
CA LEU A 195 -29.79 -11.54 -12.36
C LEU A 195 -30.58 -11.30 -13.64
N ASP A 196 -31.68 -10.55 -13.55
CA ASP A 196 -32.51 -10.19 -14.71
C ASP A 196 -31.70 -9.40 -15.73
N MET A 197 -30.88 -8.44 -15.28
CA MET A 197 -29.98 -7.68 -16.16
C MET A 197 -28.93 -8.57 -16.85
N PHE A 198 -28.44 -9.62 -16.19
CA PHE A 198 -27.53 -10.58 -16.84
C PHE A 198 -28.22 -11.48 -17.87
N LEU A 199 -29.54 -11.68 -17.78
CA LEU A 199 -30.29 -12.43 -18.80
C LEU A 199 -30.52 -11.61 -20.07
N THR A 200 -30.62 -10.28 -19.95
CA THR A 200 -30.93 -9.39 -21.08
C THR A 200 -29.74 -8.65 -21.66
N SER A 201 -28.67 -8.45 -20.89
CA SER A 201 -27.45 -7.76 -21.36
C SER A 201 -26.47 -8.73 -22.02
N ASN A 202 -25.56 -8.17 -22.83
CA ASN A 202 -24.44 -8.94 -23.39
C ASN A 202 -23.18 -8.90 -22.51
N LEU A 203 -23.27 -8.26 -21.34
CA LEU A 203 -22.17 -8.11 -20.42
C LEU A 203 -21.77 -9.45 -19.79
N LYS A 204 -20.49 -9.58 -19.42
CA LYS A 204 -19.92 -10.79 -18.82
C LYS A 204 -19.38 -10.49 -17.44
N ILE A 205 -19.57 -11.43 -16.53
CA ILE A 205 -18.94 -11.39 -15.21
C ILE A 205 -17.45 -11.68 -15.40
N CYS A 206 -16.61 -10.73 -14.98
CA CYS A 206 -15.15 -10.84 -15.10
C CYS A 206 -14.43 -10.97 -13.76
N GLY A 207 -15.17 -10.89 -12.65
CA GLY A 207 -14.64 -11.06 -11.30
C GLY A 207 -15.75 -11.00 -10.26
N GLU A 208 -15.40 -11.40 -9.04
CA GLU A 208 -16.27 -11.32 -7.88
C GLU A 208 -15.53 -10.64 -6.71
N VAL A 209 -16.30 -10.04 -5.81
CA VAL A 209 -15.77 -9.42 -4.60
C VAL A 209 -16.73 -9.66 -3.44
N GLU A 210 -16.24 -10.34 -2.42
CA GLU A 210 -16.94 -10.48 -1.16
C GLU A 210 -16.58 -9.30 -0.24
N LEU A 211 -17.60 -8.63 0.32
CA LEU A 211 -17.41 -7.54 1.27
C LEU A 211 -18.09 -7.89 2.60
N ARG A 212 -17.29 -7.91 3.67
CA ARG A 212 -17.85 -8.01 5.02
C ARG A 212 -18.46 -6.67 5.40
N VAL A 213 -19.78 -6.65 5.58
CA VAL A 213 -20.53 -5.48 5.98
C VAL A 213 -20.29 -5.20 7.47
N HIS A 214 -19.71 -4.04 7.76
CA HIS A 214 -19.59 -3.49 9.09
C HIS A 214 -20.39 -2.19 9.16
N GLN A 215 -21.34 -2.14 10.08
CA GLN A 215 -22.08 -0.91 10.35
C GLN A 215 -21.45 -0.17 11.52
N TYR A 216 -21.46 1.15 11.41
CA TYR A 216 -20.92 2.05 12.42
C TYR A 216 -22.00 3.02 12.84
N LEU A 217 -22.18 3.19 14.15
CA LEU A 217 -23.01 4.25 14.70
C LEU A 217 -22.22 5.56 14.63
N LEU A 218 -22.69 6.50 13.81
CA LEU A 218 -22.06 7.80 13.63
C LEU A 218 -22.86 8.86 14.39
N SER A 219 -22.18 9.66 15.20
CA SER A 219 -22.76 10.81 15.90
C SER A 219 -21.83 12.01 15.78
N ARG A 220 -22.39 13.22 15.82
CA ARG A 220 -21.60 14.47 15.72
C ARG A 220 -20.75 14.74 16.96
N ASN A 221 -21.24 14.32 18.11
CA ASN A 221 -20.68 14.60 19.44
C ASN A 221 -19.93 13.41 20.05
N GLY A 222 -20.06 12.20 19.49
CA GLY A 222 -19.40 10.99 19.98
C GLY A 222 -19.93 10.46 21.31
N ARG A 223 -21.00 11.05 21.85
CA ARG A 223 -21.56 10.69 23.16
C ARG A 223 -22.85 9.90 23.00
N LEU A 224 -22.87 8.69 23.54
CA LEU A 224 -24.01 7.78 23.43
C LEU A 224 -25.25 8.30 24.18
N GLU A 225 -25.03 9.01 25.28
CA GLU A 225 -26.07 9.61 26.14
C GLU A 225 -26.91 10.70 25.45
N ASP A 226 -26.39 11.29 24.37
CA ASP A 226 -27.06 12.36 23.63
C ASP A 226 -27.94 11.81 22.48
N ILE A 227 -28.00 10.49 22.28
CA ILE A 227 -28.69 9.87 21.12
C ILE A 227 -30.17 9.63 21.44
N GLU A 228 -31.06 10.41 20.83
CA GLU A 228 -32.52 10.22 20.94
C GLU A 228 -33.14 9.44 19.78
N ARG A 229 -32.55 9.54 18.58
CA ARG A 229 -33.10 8.97 17.33
C ARG A 229 -31.97 8.43 16.47
N ILE A 230 -32.18 7.25 15.89
CA ILE A 230 -31.28 6.61 14.94
C ILE A 230 -31.96 6.62 13.58
N TYR A 231 -31.27 7.17 12.58
CA TYR A 231 -31.68 7.12 11.18
C TYR A 231 -30.80 6.09 10.48
N ALA A 232 -31.42 5.10 9.88
CA ALA A 232 -30.73 4.08 9.11
C ALA A 232 -31.60 3.64 7.93
N HIS A 233 -30.99 2.94 6.97
CA HIS A 233 -31.77 2.30 5.92
C HIS A 233 -32.61 1.17 6.54
N SER A 234 -33.74 0.80 5.93
CA SER A 234 -34.60 -0.28 6.43
C SER A 234 -33.91 -1.65 6.53
N GLN A 235 -32.75 -1.77 5.92
CA GLN A 235 -31.94 -2.99 5.84
C GLN A 235 -30.67 -2.91 6.70
N SER A 236 -30.55 -1.86 7.53
CA SER A 236 -29.46 -1.66 8.46
C SER A 236 -29.70 -2.36 9.79
#